data_AF-A0A2V7F4Z6-F1
#
_entry.id   AF-A0A2V7F4Z6-F1
#
_cell.length_a   1.000
_cell.length_b   1.000
_cell.length_c   1.000
_cell.angle_alpha   90.00
_cell.angle_beta   90.00
_cell.angle_gamma   90.00
#
_symmetry.space_group_name_H-M   'P 1'
#
loop_
_entity.id
_entity.type
_entity.pdbx_description
1 polymer ?
#
loop_
_entity_poly.entity_id
_entity_poly.type
_entity_poly.pdbx_seq_one_letter_code
_entity_poly.pdbx_strand_id
1 'polypeptide(L)'
;MVVATTDDPVANGLVANARRPGGNLTGLSLFVPELARRRLELLKHAVPRATRVAVLWNPSNPTAALELEETQVAARTLGVELAPVELREDAEFRAALDRVKGGNAGALVVLADTVTVARRRDLAKFAAKSRLPAVYPLGEFVDAGGLLAYGPTWTEAFHSVAILVDRILRGARPAELAVERPTRFELLVNLRAAKTLGLAIPSSLLTRADRVIQ
;
A
#
# COMPACT_ATOMS: atom_id res chain seq x y z
N MET A 1 12.45 -18.47 -15.00
CA MET A 1 11.73 -17.21 -15.22
C MET A 1 11.80 -16.41 -13.92
N VAL A 2 12.37 -15.20 -13.97
CA VAL A 2 12.28 -14.26 -12.85
C VAL A 2 11.04 -13.43 -13.07
N VAL A 3 10.16 -13.36 -12.08
CA VAL A 3 8.98 -12.51 -12.11
C VAL A 3 9.07 -11.52 -10.97
N ALA A 4 9.07 -10.23 -11.28
CA ALA A 4 8.79 -9.22 -10.27
C ALA A 4 7.28 -9.08 -10.18
N THR A 5 6.65 -9.66 -9.16
CA THR A 5 5.20 -9.53 -8.96
C THR A 5 4.93 -8.42 -7.95
N THR A 6 3.88 -7.66 -8.19
CA THR A 6 3.38 -6.71 -7.19
C THR A 6 2.80 -7.43 -5.98
N ASP A 7 2.19 -8.58 -6.22
CA ASP A 7 1.38 -9.32 -5.25
C ASP A 7 2.09 -10.56 -4.70
N ASP A 8 1.54 -11.16 -3.62
CA ASP A 8 2.08 -12.36 -2.99
C ASP A 8 1.92 -13.58 -3.93
N PRO A 9 3.02 -14.21 -4.36
CA PRO A 9 2.96 -15.28 -5.34
C PRO A 9 2.44 -16.60 -4.77
N VAL A 10 2.45 -16.80 -3.45
CA VAL A 10 1.82 -17.97 -2.82
C VAL A 10 0.30 -17.77 -2.80
N ALA A 11 -0.16 -16.60 -2.35
CA ALA A 11 -1.60 -16.29 -2.29
C ALA A 11 -2.24 -16.30 -3.69
N ASN A 12 -1.50 -15.91 -4.72
CA ASN A 12 -1.93 -15.96 -6.12
C ASN A 12 -1.73 -17.33 -6.79
N GLY A 13 -1.25 -18.35 -6.08
CA GLY A 13 -1.06 -19.70 -6.63
C GLY A 13 0.08 -19.82 -7.68
N LEU A 14 0.95 -18.82 -7.77
CA LEU A 14 2.09 -18.81 -8.70
C LEU A 14 3.24 -19.68 -8.22
N VAL A 15 3.42 -19.83 -6.90
CA VAL A 15 4.41 -20.73 -6.28
C VAL A 15 3.80 -21.49 -5.11
N ALA A 16 4.24 -22.73 -4.90
CA ALA A 16 3.78 -23.55 -3.77
C ALA A 16 4.36 -23.09 -2.43
N ASN A 17 5.57 -22.50 -2.43
CA ASN A 17 6.24 -22.07 -1.22
C ASN A 17 7.21 -20.90 -1.51
N ALA A 18 7.11 -19.81 -0.76
CA ALA A 18 7.95 -18.62 -0.97
C ALA A 18 9.44 -18.89 -0.69
N ARG A 19 9.82 -19.79 0.22
CA ARG A 19 11.23 -20.09 0.54
C ARG A 19 11.87 -21.03 -0.47
N ARG A 20 11.08 -21.94 -1.04
CA ARG A 20 11.52 -22.91 -2.06
C ARG A 20 10.40 -23.08 -3.08
N PRO A 21 10.35 -22.23 -4.13
CA PRO A 21 9.28 -22.25 -5.10
C PRO A 21 9.08 -23.60 -5.80
N GLY A 22 10.14 -24.42 -5.89
CA GLY A 22 10.10 -25.78 -6.43
C GLY A 22 9.94 -25.86 -7.95
N GLY A 23 9.55 -24.78 -8.62
CA GLY A 23 9.39 -24.67 -10.06
C GLY A 23 10.40 -23.73 -10.73
N ASN A 24 10.13 -23.33 -11.96
CA ASN A 24 10.98 -22.42 -12.74
C ASN A 24 10.72 -20.93 -12.42
N LEU A 25 9.93 -20.62 -11.38
CA LEU A 25 9.50 -19.28 -11.01
C LEU A 25 10.10 -18.86 -9.65
N THR A 26 10.73 -17.71 -9.62
CA THR A 26 11.16 -16.99 -8.40
C THR A 26 11.01 -15.49 -8.64
N GLY A 27 11.17 -14.65 -7.61
CA GLY A 27 10.80 -13.26 -7.76
C GLY A 27 10.92 -12.39 -6.52
N LEU A 28 10.26 -11.23 -6.62
CA LEU A 28 10.03 -10.28 -5.54
C LEU A 28 8.52 -10.11 -5.37
N SER A 29 8.03 -10.09 -4.13
CA SER A 29 6.68 -9.66 -3.78
C SER A 29 6.71 -8.28 -3.13
N LEU A 30 6.12 -7.27 -3.79
CA LEU A 30 6.16 -5.88 -3.32
C LEU A 30 5.11 -5.57 -2.24
N PHE A 31 3.91 -6.13 -2.37
CA PHE A 31 2.79 -5.84 -1.49
C PHE A 31 2.78 -6.85 -0.35
N VAL A 32 3.18 -6.36 0.81
CA VAL A 32 3.43 -7.14 2.02
C VAL A 32 2.29 -6.83 3.00
N PRO A 33 1.39 -7.78 3.31
CA PRO A 33 0.19 -7.56 4.12
C PRO A 33 0.42 -6.77 5.42
N GLU A 34 1.55 -7.05 6.06
CA GLU A 34 1.97 -6.47 7.34
C GLU A 34 2.15 -4.93 7.27
N LEU A 35 2.37 -4.37 6.07
CA LEU A 35 2.46 -2.91 5.88
C LEU A 35 1.10 -2.22 5.99
N ALA A 36 0.00 -2.91 5.68
CA ALA A 36 -1.33 -2.33 5.72
C ALA A 36 -1.74 -1.94 7.15
N ARG A 37 -1.41 -2.79 8.14
CA ARG A 37 -1.50 -2.47 9.56
C ARG A 37 -0.76 -1.18 9.91
N ARG A 38 0.50 -1.06 9.46
CA ARG A 38 1.34 0.11 9.75
C ARG A 38 0.78 1.39 9.13
N ARG A 39 0.20 1.31 7.93
CA ARG A 39 -0.46 2.45 7.28
C ARG A 39 -1.64 2.97 8.10
N LEU A 40 -2.49 2.09 8.64
CA LEU A 40 -3.61 2.51 9.50
C LEU A 40 -3.11 3.16 10.80
N GLU A 41 -2.08 2.58 11.44
CA GLU A 41 -1.45 3.15 12.65
C GLU A 41 -0.94 4.58 12.39
N LEU A 42 -0.24 4.79 11.26
CA LEU A 42 0.28 6.10 10.87
C LEU A 42 -0.83 7.10 10.56
N LEU A 43 -1.88 6.67 9.85
CA LEU A 43 -3.04 7.50 9.56
C LEU A 43 -3.77 7.92 10.84
N LYS A 44 -3.99 6.99 11.78
CA LYS A 44 -4.61 7.28 13.07
C LYS A 44 -3.76 8.22 13.91
N HIS A 45 -2.44 8.11 13.84
CA HIS A 45 -1.53 9.04 14.52
C HIS A 45 -1.60 10.46 13.93
N ALA A 46 -1.67 10.57 12.59
CA ALA A 46 -1.85 11.86 11.93
C ALA A 46 -3.25 12.46 12.10
N VAL A 47 -4.28 11.61 12.25
CA VAL A 47 -5.68 12.00 12.38
C VAL A 47 -6.33 11.29 13.58
N PRO A 48 -5.98 11.67 14.83
CA PRO A 48 -6.43 10.95 16.03
C PRO A 48 -7.96 10.88 16.19
N ARG A 49 -8.67 11.86 15.63
CA ARG A 49 -10.14 11.95 15.69
C ARG A 49 -10.86 11.04 14.68
N ALA A 50 -10.15 10.39 13.75
CA ALA A 50 -10.79 9.46 12.82
C ALA A 50 -11.24 8.20 13.56
N THR A 51 -12.55 8.06 13.77
CA THR A 51 -13.18 6.87 14.38
C THR A 51 -13.68 5.89 13.33
N ARG A 52 -13.92 6.36 12.10
CA ARG A 52 -14.35 5.55 10.96
C ARG A 52 -13.45 5.80 9.77
N VAL A 53 -12.92 4.74 9.16
CA VAL A 53 -11.94 4.80 8.08
C VAL A 53 -12.43 3.96 6.90
N ALA A 54 -12.53 4.59 5.73
CA ALA A 54 -12.79 3.87 4.49
C ALA A 54 -11.54 3.11 4.07
N VAL A 55 -11.70 1.89 3.56
CA VAL A 55 -10.59 1.09 3.04
C VAL A 55 -10.90 0.73 1.60
N LEU A 56 -10.20 1.34 0.65
CA LEU A 56 -10.37 1.04 -0.77
C LEU A 56 -9.50 -0.16 -1.15
N TRP A 57 -10.12 -1.25 -1.61
CA TRP A 57 -9.44 -2.53 -1.84
C TRP A 57 -10.03 -3.29 -3.03
N ASN A 58 -9.24 -4.20 -3.60
CA ASN A 58 -9.66 -5.05 -4.71
C ASN A 58 -9.98 -6.47 -4.23
N PRO A 59 -11.25 -6.89 -4.20
CA PRO A 59 -11.63 -8.25 -3.76
C PRO A 59 -11.20 -9.35 -4.73
N SER A 60 -10.85 -9.00 -5.97
CA SER A 60 -10.31 -9.95 -6.96
C SER A 60 -8.81 -10.18 -6.79
N ASN A 61 -8.14 -9.46 -5.88
CA ASN A 61 -6.73 -9.63 -5.56
C ASN A 61 -6.57 -10.34 -4.19
N PRO A 62 -6.11 -11.61 -4.16
CA PRO A 62 -5.89 -12.34 -2.92
C PRO A 62 -4.95 -11.64 -1.94
N THR A 63 -3.97 -10.87 -2.42
CA THR A 63 -3.05 -10.11 -1.56
C THR A 63 -3.74 -8.93 -0.90
N ALA A 64 -4.66 -8.25 -1.60
CA ALA A 64 -5.46 -7.19 -1.03
C ALA A 64 -6.42 -7.69 0.05
N ALA A 65 -6.92 -8.93 -0.05
CA ALA A 65 -7.70 -9.56 1.01
C ALA A 65 -6.87 -9.75 2.29
N LEU A 66 -5.63 -10.23 2.17
CA LEU A 66 -4.69 -10.34 3.30
C LEU A 66 -4.35 -8.97 3.90
N GLU A 67 -4.11 -7.94 3.07
CA GLU A 67 -3.92 -6.56 3.54
C GLU A 67 -5.15 -6.03 4.30
N LEU A 68 -6.37 -6.35 3.84
CA LEU A 68 -7.60 -5.95 4.52
C LEU A 68 -7.72 -6.63 5.89
N GLU A 69 -7.40 -7.91 6.00
CA GLU A 69 -7.41 -8.64 7.27
C GLU A 69 -6.43 -8.03 8.29
N GLU A 70 -5.19 -7.76 7.88
CA GLU A 70 -4.19 -7.08 8.72
C GLU A 70 -4.64 -5.67 9.15
N THR A 71 -5.29 -4.95 8.24
CA THR A 71 -5.89 -3.63 8.54
C THR A 71 -7.02 -3.77 9.56
N GLN A 72 -7.85 -4.81 9.47
CA GLN A 72 -8.93 -5.11 10.40
C GLN A 72 -8.40 -5.44 11.80
N VAL A 73 -7.30 -6.19 11.90
CA VAL A 73 -6.60 -6.46 13.17
C VAL A 73 -6.17 -5.15 13.81
N ALA A 74 -5.50 -4.29 13.06
CA ALA A 74 -5.04 -2.99 13.53
C ALA A 74 -6.20 -2.09 14.00
N ALA A 75 -7.30 -2.09 13.24
CA ALA A 75 -8.46 -1.28 13.54
C ALA A 75 -9.12 -1.65 14.87
N ARG A 76 -9.19 -2.96 15.19
CA ARG A 76 -9.68 -3.43 16.51
C ARG A 76 -8.83 -2.90 17.65
N THR A 77 -7.51 -2.93 17.52
CA THR A 77 -6.58 -2.39 18.54
C THR A 77 -6.68 -0.88 18.68
N LEU A 78 -6.93 -0.17 17.58
CA LEU A 78 -6.98 1.29 17.54
C LEU A 78 -8.37 1.90 17.84
N GLY A 79 -9.40 1.06 18.05
CA GLY A 79 -10.78 1.49 18.24
C GLY A 79 -11.34 2.23 17.02
N VAL A 80 -11.01 1.75 15.81
CA VAL A 80 -11.45 2.33 14.54
C VAL A 80 -12.43 1.38 13.86
N GLU A 81 -13.56 1.91 13.38
CA GLU A 81 -14.46 1.20 12.49
C GLU A 81 -13.92 1.27 11.05
N LEU A 82 -13.72 0.11 10.42
CA LEU A 82 -13.39 0.06 8.99
C LEU A 82 -14.66 -0.04 8.15
N ALA A 83 -14.68 0.72 7.06
CA ALA A 83 -15.68 0.64 6.01
C ALA A 83 -15.02 0.21 4.70
N PRO A 84 -14.95 -1.11 4.41
CA PRO A 84 -14.36 -1.60 3.17
C PRO A 84 -15.17 -1.13 1.96
N VAL A 85 -14.48 -0.66 0.93
CA VAL A 85 -15.05 -0.25 -0.36
C VAL A 85 -14.32 -0.97 -1.47
N GLU A 86 -15.05 -1.82 -2.18
CA GLU A 86 -14.50 -2.63 -3.25
C GLU A 86 -14.24 -1.81 -4.52
N LEU A 87 -13.12 -2.07 -5.17
CA LEU A 87 -12.73 -1.56 -6.48
C LEU A 87 -12.02 -2.69 -7.25
N ARG A 88 -12.73 -3.38 -8.14
CA ARG A 88 -12.18 -4.51 -8.91
C ARG A 88 -11.42 -4.06 -10.13
N GLU A 89 -11.98 -3.07 -10.81
CA GLU A 89 -11.51 -2.62 -12.11
C GLU A 89 -11.77 -1.14 -12.32
N ASP A 90 -11.16 -0.61 -13.38
CA ASP A 90 -11.23 0.82 -13.67
C ASP A 90 -12.65 1.33 -13.95
N ALA A 91 -13.50 0.52 -14.57
CA ALA A 91 -14.88 0.89 -14.89
C ALA A 91 -15.69 1.23 -13.61
N GLU A 92 -15.37 0.61 -12.48
CA GLU A 92 -16.02 0.83 -11.19
C GLU A 92 -15.47 2.04 -10.43
N PHE A 93 -14.38 2.65 -10.90
CA PHE A 93 -13.60 3.63 -10.13
C PHE A 93 -14.44 4.78 -9.61
N ARG A 94 -15.26 5.41 -10.47
CA ARG A 94 -16.14 6.52 -10.05
C ARG A 94 -17.15 6.09 -8.99
N ALA A 95 -17.81 4.96 -9.21
CA ALA A 95 -18.79 4.42 -8.27
C ALA A 95 -18.15 4.04 -6.92
N ALA A 96 -16.90 3.59 -6.91
CA ALA A 96 -16.14 3.33 -5.68
C ALA A 96 -15.87 4.63 -4.90
N LEU A 97 -15.46 5.69 -5.58
CA LEU A 97 -15.24 6.99 -4.92
C LEU A 97 -16.53 7.60 -4.37
N ASP A 98 -17.66 7.42 -5.08
CA ASP A 98 -18.96 7.85 -4.60
C ASP A 98 -19.38 7.09 -3.33
N ARG A 99 -19.11 5.78 -3.27
CA ARG A 99 -19.30 4.96 -2.06
C ARG A 99 -18.41 5.42 -0.90
N VAL A 100 -17.13 5.72 -1.15
CA VAL A 100 -16.23 6.29 -0.13
C VAL A 100 -16.81 7.60 0.42
N LYS A 101 -17.26 8.49 -0.47
CA LYS A 101 -17.83 9.79 -0.09
C LYS A 101 -19.13 9.65 0.70
N GLY A 102 -20.07 8.82 0.21
CA GLY A 102 -21.35 8.58 0.86
C GLY A 102 -21.22 7.84 2.20
N GLY A 103 -20.10 7.16 2.41
CA GLY A 103 -19.81 6.46 3.66
C GLY A 103 -19.61 7.40 4.85
N ASN A 104 -19.29 8.68 4.69
CA ASN A 104 -18.95 9.58 5.81
C ASN A 104 -17.77 9.09 6.67
N ALA A 105 -16.78 8.43 6.05
CA ALA A 105 -15.54 8.10 6.76
C ALA A 105 -14.71 9.37 7.02
N GLY A 106 -14.02 9.40 8.17
CA GLY A 106 -13.15 10.52 8.55
C GLY A 106 -11.75 10.47 7.96
N ALA A 107 -11.35 9.32 7.40
CA ALA A 107 -10.09 9.14 6.68
C ALA A 107 -10.16 7.94 5.72
N LEU A 108 -9.15 7.79 4.86
CA LEU A 108 -9.06 6.76 3.83
C LEU A 108 -7.73 6.00 3.89
N VAL A 109 -7.80 4.67 3.88
CA VAL A 109 -6.67 3.80 3.56
C VAL A 109 -6.87 3.28 2.14
N VAL A 110 -5.86 3.45 1.28
CA VAL A 110 -5.82 2.80 -0.03
C VAL A 110 -4.91 1.59 0.06
N LEU A 111 -5.44 0.41 -0.26
CA LEU A 111 -4.65 -0.81 -0.34
C LEU A 111 -3.92 -0.92 -1.67
N ALA A 112 -2.85 -1.70 -1.66
CA ALA A 112 -1.95 -1.82 -2.79
C ALA A 112 -2.61 -2.70 -3.87
N ASP A 113 -2.80 -2.12 -5.06
CA ASP A 113 -3.39 -2.82 -6.19
C ASP A 113 -3.02 -2.10 -7.50
N THR A 114 -2.99 -2.84 -8.61
CA THR A 114 -2.67 -2.27 -9.92
C THR A 114 -3.65 -1.17 -10.35
N VAL A 115 -4.95 -1.32 -10.04
CA VAL A 115 -5.98 -0.32 -10.37
C VAL A 115 -5.76 0.96 -9.55
N THR A 116 -5.45 0.83 -8.25
CA THR A 116 -5.21 2.01 -7.38
C THR A 116 -3.94 2.74 -7.78
N VAL A 117 -2.87 2.04 -8.13
CA VAL A 117 -1.62 2.64 -8.63
C VAL A 117 -1.81 3.34 -9.98
N ALA A 118 -2.57 2.73 -10.89
CA ALA A 118 -2.90 3.31 -12.20
C ALA A 118 -3.73 4.61 -12.05
N ARG A 119 -4.52 4.73 -10.99
CA ARG A 119 -5.38 5.90 -10.69
C ARG A 119 -4.86 6.77 -9.54
N ARG A 120 -3.57 6.65 -9.17
CA ARG A 120 -2.96 7.37 -8.04
C ARG A 120 -3.19 8.88 -8.03
N ARG A 121 -3.13 9.54 -9.19
CA ARG A 121 -3.37 10.99 -9.31
C ARG A 121 -4.83 11.35 -9.05
N ASP A 122 -5.76 10.56 -9.56
CA ASP A 122 -7.18 10.77 -9.36
C ASP A 122 -7.58 10.48 -7.91
N LEU A 123 -6.99 9.47 -7.28
CA LEU A 123 -7.17 9.16 -5.86
C LEU A 123 -6.66 10.28 -4.93
N ALA A 124 -5.45 10.79 -5.17
CA ALA A 124 -4.91 11.92 -4.42
C ALA A 124 -5.79 13.17 -4.57
N LYS A 125 -6.23 13.46 -5.81
CA LYS A 125 -7.11 14.59 -6.12
C LYS A 125 -8.49 14.43 -5.47
N PHE A 126 -9.05 13.22 -5.48
CA PHE A 126 -10.32 12.92 -4.82
C PHE A 126 -10.22 13.13 -3.31
N ALA A 127 -9.20 12.57 -2.66
CA ALA A 127 -8.99 12.71 -1.23
C ALA A 127 -8.86 14.20 -0.82
N ALA A 128 -8.06 14.97 -1.57
CA ALA A 128 -7.93 16.41 -1.35
C ALA A 128 -9.25 17.17 -1.52
N LYS A 129 -9.98 16.93 -2.62
CA LYS A 129 -11.28 17.58 -2.88
C LYS A 129 -12.35 17.25 -1.86
N SER A 130 -12.36 16.00 -1.39
CA SER A 130 -13.31 15.51 -0.38
C SER A 130 -12.89 15.88 1.05
N ARG A 131 -11.77 16.62 1.21
CA ARG A 131 -11.15 16.91 2.52
C ARG A 131 -10.96 15.66 3.37
N LEU A 132 -10.60 14.56 2.72
CA LEU A 132 -10.48 13.24 3.32
C LEU A 132 -8.98 12.91 3.48
N PRO A 133 -8.43 12.95 4.70
CA PRO A 133 -7.05 12.53 4.95
C PRO A 133 -6.84 11.09 4.54
N ALA A 134 -5.75 10.80 3.83
CA ALA A 134 -5.51 9.48 3.27
C ALA A 134 -4.07 8.99 3.42
N VAL A 135 -3.91 7.68 3.58
CA VAL A 135 -2.62 6.98 3.54
C VAL A 135 -2.58 6.01 2.36
N TYR A 136 -1.43 5.94 1.71
CA TYR A 136 -1.23 5.22 0.46
C TYR A 136 -0.10 4.19 0.54
N PRO A 137 -0.09 3.18 -0.36
CA PRO A 137 0.87 2.09 -0.30
C PRO A 137 2.24 2.43 -0.90
N LEU A 138 2.33 3.49 -1.70
CA LEU A 138 3.56 3.88 -2.39
C LEU A 138 3.76 5.41 -2.41
N GLY A 139 5.01 5.85 -2.53
CA GLY A 139 5.39 7.27 -2.47
C GLY A 139 4.81 8.14 -3.59
N GLU A 140 4.53 7.56 -4.76
CA GLU A 140 4.03 8.30 -5.94
C GLU A 140 2.65 8.91 -5.70
N PHE A 141 1.88 8.39 -4.74
CA PHE A 141 0.62 8.99 -4.34
C PHE A 141 0.85 10.32 -3.61
N VAL A 142 1.89 10.41 -2.78
CA VAL A 142 2.28 11.64 -2.08
C VAL A 142 2.84 12.64 -3.08
N ASP A 143 3.65 12.18 -4.05
CA ASP A 143 4.12 13.01 -5.17
C ASP A 143 2.95 13.53 -6.02
N ALA A 144 1.85 12.79 -6.10
CA ALA A 144 0.61 13.21 -6.75
C ALA A 144 -0.29 14.11 -5.88
N GLY A 145 0.14 14.49 -4.67
CA GLY A 145 -0.59 15.38 -3.76
C GLY A 145 -1.32 14.67 -2.61
N GLY A 146 -1.11 13.36 -2.43
CA GLY A 146 -1.59 12.59 -1.29
C GLY A 146 -0.92 12.99 0.03
N LEU A 147 -1.56 12.68 1.16
CA LEU A 147 -1.12 13.12 2.49
C LEU A 147 0.04 12.28 3.05
N LEU A 148 -0.16 10.96 3.19
CA LEU A 148 0.85 10.04 3.72
C LEU A 148 1.06 8.86 2.77
N ALA A 149 2.28 8.36 2.68
CA ALA A 149 2.52 7.02 2.13
C ALA A 149 3.49 6.25 3.03
N TYR A 150 3.28 4.94 3.08
CA TYR A 150 4.22 4.03 3.72
C TYR A 150 4.30 2.73 2.93
N GLY A 151 5.49 2.43 2.42
CA GLY A 151 5.72 1.24 1.61
C GLY A 151 7.10 1.19 0.97
N PRO A 152 7.33 0.20 0.09
CA PRO A 152 8.61 -0.01 -0.56
C PRO A 152 8.89 1.06 -1.62
N THR A 153 10.14 1.10 -2.11
CA THR A 153 10.54 1.92 -3.26
C THR A 153 10.79 1.03 -4.47
N TRP A 154 10.53 1.56 -5.68
CA TRP A 154 10.89 0.85 -6.92
C TRP A 154 12.39 0.64 -7.06
N THR A 155 13.21 1.58 -6.55
CA THR A 155 14.66 1.46 -6.58
C THR A 155 15.12 0.21 -5.82
N GLU A 156 14.62 0.02 -4.60
CA GLU A 156 14.92 -1.18 -3.80
C GLU A 156 14.41 -2.45 -4.49
N ALA A 157 13.19 -2.38 -5.03
CA ALA A 157 12.58 -3.51 -5.73
C ALA A 157 13.40 -3.96 -6.95
N PHE A 158 13.81 -3.03 -7.81
CA PHE A 158 14.61 -3.37 -8.98
C PHE A 158 16.04 -3.78 -8.62
N HIS A 159 16.59 -3.27 -7.52
CA HIS A 159 17.88 -3.73 -7.02
C HIS A 159 17.82 -5.21 -6.57
N SER A 160 16.79 -5.61 -5.80
CA SER A 160 16.55 -7.02 -5.44
C SER A 160 16.38 -7.91 -6.67
N VAL A 161 15.59 -7.47 -7.65
CA VAL A 161 15.40 -8.22 -8.91
C VAL A 161 16.71 -8.39 -9.66
N ALA A 162 17.55 -7.36 -9.74
CA ALA A 162 18.85 -7.44 -10.41
C ALA A 162 19.79 -8.46 -9.72
N ILE A 163 19.80 -8.52 -8.39
CA ILE A 163 20.55 -9.53 -7.62
C ILE A 163 20.06 -10.95 -7.93
N LEU A 164 18.74 -11.16 -7.97
CA LEU A 164 18.17 -12.46 -8.32
C LEU A 164 18.55 -12.89 -9.75
N VAL A 165 18.51 -11.95 -10.71
CA VAL A 165 18.92 -12.21 -12.10
C VAL A 165 20.41 -12.56 -12.17
N ASP A 166 21.30 -11.82 -11.51
CA ASP A 166 22.74 -12.12 -11.48
C ASP A 166 23.01 -13.53 -10.93
N ARG A 167 22.36 -13.93 -9.84
CA ARG A 167 22.47 -15.30 -9.28
C ARG A 167 22.07 -16.36 -10.29
N ILE A 168 20.98 -16.16 -11.02
CA ILE A 168 20.51 -17.12 -12.04
C ILE A 168 21.47 -17.18 -13.23
N LEU A 169 21.98 -16.04 -13.69
CA LEU A 169 22.97 -15.99 -14.77
C LEU A 169 24.29 -16.68 -14.38
N ARG A 170 24.59 -16.76 -13.08
CA ARG A 170 25.73 -17.52 -12.50
C ARG A 170 25.42 -18.99 -12.22
N GLY A 171 24.24 -19.49 -12.62
CA GLY A 171 23.86 -20.90 -12.53
C GLY A 171 22.98 -21.29 -11.34
N ALA A 172 22.52 -20.34 -10.52
CA ALA A 172 21.54 -20.65 -9.48
C ALA A 172 20.20 -21.07 -10.08
N ARG A 173 19.57 -22.10 -9.49
CA ARG A 173 18.27 -22.60 -9.96
C ARG A 173 17.13 -21.77 -9.35
N PRO A 174 16.21 -21.20 -10.15
CA PRO A 174 15.06 -20.47 -9.63
C PRO A 174 14.24 -21.22 -8.59
N ALA A 175 14.12 -22.55 -8.72
CA ALA A 175 13.39 -23.43 -7.80
C ALA A 175 13.90 -23.37 -6.35
N GLU A 176 15.17 -22.99 -6.15
CA GLU A 176 15.86 -22.95 -4.87
C GLU A 176 16.03 -21.52 -4.35
N LEU A 177 15.74 -20.52 -5.17
CA LEU A 177 15.80 -19.12 -4.80
C LEU A 177 14.48 -18.70 -4.16
N ALA A 178 14.55 -18.30 -2.91
CA ALA A 178 13.39 -17.75 -2.20
C ALA A 178 12.85 -16.50 -2.92
N VAL A 179 11.53 -16.35 -2.89
CA VAL A 179 10.85 -15.10 -3.22
C VAL A 179 11.30 -14.05 -2.20
N GLU A 180 11.90 -12.97 -2.70
CA GLU A 180 12.34 -11.86 -1.87
C GLU A 180 11.15 -10.96 -1.51
N ARG A 181 11.28 -10.24 -0.40
CA ARG A 181 10.39 -9.16 0.03
C ARG A 181 11.22 -7.90 0.22
N PRO A 182 10.66 -6.69 0.00
CA PRO A 182 11.37 -5.45 0.30
C PRO A 182 11.82 -5.42 1.76
N THR A 183 13.06 -5.02 1.99
CA THR A 183 13.62 -4.88 3.35
C THR A 183 13.63 -3.44 3.83
N ARG A 184 13.48 -2.49 2.90
CA ARG A 184 13.43 -1.05 3.15
C ARG A 184 12.08 -0.49 2.76
N PHE A 185 11.53 0.34 3.64
CA PHE A 185 10.28 1.06 3.44
C PHE A 185 10.51 2.53 3.77
N GLU A 186 9.75 3.40 3.12
CA GLU A 186 9.82 4.83 3.37
C GLU A 186 8.47 5.36 3.88
N LEU A 187 8.53 6.22 4.89
CA LEU A 187 7.43 7.06 5.33
C LEU A 187 7.54 8.44 4.67
N LEU A 188 6.55 8.77 3.85
CA LEU A 188 6.45 10.05 3.19
C LEU A 188 5.30 10.86 3.78
N VAL A 189 5.54 12.15 4.00
CA VAL A 189 4.56 13.10 4.55
C VAL A 189 4.46 14.33 3.66
N ASN A 190 3.24 14.71 3.28
CA ASN A 190 2.99 15.92 2.51
C ASN A 190 2.38 17.03 3.38
N LEU A 191 3.21 18.01 3.74
CA LEU A 191 2.78 19.16 4.54
C LEU A 191 1.89 20.13 3.76
N ARG A 192 1.99 20.19 2.42
CA ARG A 192 1.04 20.96 1.59
C ARG A 192 -0.36 20.37 1.71
N ALA A 193 -0.46 19.05 1.55
CA ALA A 193 -1.72 18.34 1.69
C ALA A 193 -2.28 18.49 3.11
N ALA A 194 -1.44 18.35 4.14
CA ALA A 194 -1.83 18.56 5.53
C ALA A 194 -2.41 19.96 5.76
N LYS A 195 -1.74 21.01 5.24
CA LYS A 195 -2.20 22.40 5.33
C LYS A 195 -3.55 22.59 4.63
N THR A 196 -3.74 22.06 3.43
CA THR A 196 -5.03 22.11 2.72
C THR A 196 -6.14 21.39 3.48
N LEU A 197 -5.81 20.31 4.19
CA LEU A 197 -6.74 19.54 5.02
C LEU A 197 -6.96 20.15 6.41
N GLY A 198 -6.22 21.21 6.78
CA GLY A 198 -6.27 21.80 8.13
C GLY A 198 -5.73 20.89 9.22
N LEU A 199 -4.80 19.99 8.88
CA LEU A 199 -4.18 19.04 9.80
C LEU A 199 -2.84 19.57 10.32
N ALA A 200 -2.66 19.52 11.64
CA ALA A 200 -1.35 19.65 12.27
C ALA A 200 -0.73 18.25 12.37
N ILE A 201 0.30 17.98 11.57
CA ILE A 201 1.00 16.69 11.62
C ILE A 201 1.87 16.63 12.89
N PRO A 202 1.75 15.58 13.73
CA PRO A 202 2.59 15.42 14.91
C PRO A 202 4.09 15.43 14.57
N SER A 203 4.90 16.11 15.38
CA SER A 203 6.36 16.16 15.20
C SER A 203 7.00 14.77 15.23
N SER A 204 6.49 13.87 16.07
CA SER A 204 6.89 12.47 16.14
C SER A 204 6.74 11.72 14.80
N LEU A 205 5.81 12.13 13.93
CA LEU A 205 5.64 11.57 12.60
C LEU A 205 6.64 12.19 11.62
N LEU A 206 6.89 13.50 11.71
CA LEU A 206 7.87 14.22 10.89
C LEU A 206 9.31 13.75 11.15
N THR A 207 9.69 13.53 12.41
CA THR A 207 11.01 13.01 12.77
C THR A 207 11.26 11.61 12.21
N ARG A 208 10.19 10.83 12.02
CA ARG A 208 10.26 9.47 11.49
C ARG A 208 10.09 9.39 9.97
N ALA A 209 9.78 10.52 9.32
CA ALA A 209 9.54 10.55 7.89
C ALA A 209 10.87 10.55 7.14
N ASP A 210 11.03 9.63 6.20
CA ASP A 210 12.18 9.60 5.29
C ASP A 210 12.14 10.78 4.31
N ARG A 211 10.93 11.23 3.95
CA ARG A 211 10.74 12.39 3.08
C ARG A 211 9.55 13.24 3.52
N VAL A 212 9.77 14.55 3.58
CA VAL A 212 8.73 15.54 3.85
C VAL A 212 8.59 16.47 2.65
N ILE A 213 7.41 16.48 2.03
CA ILE A 213 7.08 17.41 0.94
C ILE A 213 6.51 18.68 1.56
N GLN A 214 7.15 19.82 1.28
CA GLN A 214 6.76 21.16 1.76
C GLN A 214 6.17 22.00 0.66
#